data_AF-A0A7V4EMU4-F1
#
_entry.id   AF-A0A7V4EMU4-F1
#
_cell.length_a   1.000
_cell.length_b   1.000
_cell.length_c   1.000
_cell.angle_alpha   90.00
_cell.angle_beta   90.00
_cell.angle_gamma   90.00
#
_symmetry.space_group_name_H-M   'P 1'
#
loop_
_entity.id
_entity.type
_entity.pdbx_description
1 polymer ?
#
loop_
_entity_poly.entity_id
_entity_poly.type
_entity_poly.pdbx_seq_one_letter_code
_entity_poly.pdbx_strand_id
1 'polypeptide(L)'
;MARINEMLTLKFNRDYEALDPAVALTVAGETAAVSSFAERYAPVFYMDPRLARMRPDNVLFEAQAPATRLVFNYYLNWRDEIHPNPLAHPLYRGFRSVVYGSARDIEFVQVRVSFKSGEVRGFSFERDPSGRHDHPSPRHALVSAERGRGEEPFTVTVDGRAHGTMIVRFQGRRLCLLVATWNHIYDFYTGGGDRIADPPLKFLSADLYKKYYMARRSRPPRAAG
;
A
#
# COMPACT_ATOMS: atom_id res chain seq x y z
N MET A 1 4.83 -23.48 23.88
CA MET A 1 3.43 -23.53 23.37
C MET A 1 3.17 -22.52 22.25
N ALA A 2 3.40 -21.20 22.42
CA ALA A 2 3.11 -20.19 21.39
C ALA A 2 3.83 -20.40 20.04
N ARG A 3 5.14 -20.71 20.05
CA ARG A 3 5.93 -20.94 18.81
C ARG A 3 5.47 -22.15 17.98
N ILE A 4 4.92 -23.19 18.62
CA ILE A 4 4.43 -24.40 17.93
C ILE A 4 3.09 -24.08 17.22
N ASN A 5 2.19 -23.34 17.88
CA ASN A 5 0.96 -22.87 17.24
C ASN A 5 1.22 -21.85 16.11
N GLU A 6 2.25 -21.01 16.21
CA GLU A 6 2.64 -20.09 15.11
C GLU A 6 3.16 -20.87 13.89
N MET A 7 3.94 -21.94 14.07
CA MET A 7 4.37 -22.83 12.98
C MET A 7 3.19 -23.60 12.35
N LEU A 8 2.22 -24.05 13.15
CA LEU A 8 1.06 -24.82 12.66
C LEU A 8 0.01 -23.93 11.99
N THR A 9 -0.19 -22.69 12.46
CA THR A 9 -1.19 -21.76 11.91
C THR A 9 -0.63 -20.82 10.84
N LEU A 10 0.70 -20.72 10.73
CA LEU A 10 1.42 -19.80 9.83
C LEU A 10 1.04 -18.32 10.01
N LYS A 11 0.52 -17.96 11.20
CA LYS A 11 0.18 -16.59 11.57
C LYS A 11 1.34 -16.00 12.39
N PHE A 12 2.06 -15.07 11.80
CA PHE A 12 3.21 -14.43 12.43
C PHE A 12 2.85 -13.06 13.01
N ASN A 13 3.53 -12.68 14.10
CA ASN A 13 3.53 -11.30 14.58
C ASN A 13 4.31 -10.40 13.62
N ARG A 14 4.04 -9.10 13.69
CA ARG A 14 4.92 -8.07 13.13
C ARG A 14 6.27 -8.11 13.84
N ASP A 15 7.35 -7.83 13.11
CA ASP A 15 8.73 -7.77 13.61
C ASP A 15 9.16 -6.33 13.94
N TYR A 16 8.23 -5.37 13.91
CA TYR A 16 8.42 -3.97 14.27
C TYR A 16 7.23 -3.46 15.09
N GLU A 17 7.45 -2.39 15.84
CA GLU A 17 6.40 -1.70 16.59
C GLU A 17 5.70 -0.68 15.69
N ALA A 18 4.36 -0.74 15.63
CA ALA A 18 3.58 0.30 14.97
C ALA A 18 3.01 1.24 16.02
N LEU A 19 2.93 2.52 15.68
CA LEU A 19 2.37 3.53 16.56
C LEU A 19 0.88 3.28 16.79
N ASP A 20 0.46 3.46 18.03
CA ASP A 20 -0.96 3.49 18.37
C ASP A 20 -1.63 4.70 17.66
N PRO A 21 -2.81 4.52 17.03
CA PRO A 21 -3.50 5.58 16.31
C PRO A 21 -3.86 6.80 17.18
N ALA A 22 -3.96 6.65 18.50
CA ALA A 22 -4.28 7.72 19.45
C ALA A 22 -3.06 8.51 19.94
N VAL A 23 -1.84 8.03 19.68
CA VAL A 23 -0.61 8.76 20.08
C VAL A 23 -0.56 10.10 19.36
N ALA A 24 -0.27 11.17 20.12
CA ALA A 24 -0.08 12.49 19.57
C ALA A 24 1.35 12.65 19.04
N LEU A 25 1.48 13.18 17.83
CA LEU A 25 2.76 13.52 17.21
C LEU A 25 2.74 14.96 16.73
N THR A 26 3.92 15.58 16.67
CA THR A 26 4.08 16.90 16.06
C THR A 26 4.65 16.77 14.66
N VAL A 27 3.90 17.20 13.65
CA VAL A 27 4.30 17.24 12.24
C VAL A 27 4.09 18.65 11.70
N ALA A 28 5.13 19.28 11.17
CA ALA A 28 5.09 20.65 10.65
C ALA A 28 4.60 21.70 11.68
N GLY A 29 4.93 21.50 12.96
CA GLY A 29 4.49 22.37 14.06
C GLY A 29 3.06 22.11 14.55
N GLU A 30 2.32 21.20 13.91
CA GLU A 30 0.99 20.80 14.33
C GLU A 30 1.04 19.52 15.15
N THR A 31 0.41 19.51 16.34
CA THR A 31 0.25 18.32 17.16
C THR A 31 -1.14 17.72 16.99
N ALA A 32 -1.21 16.48 16.53
CA ALA A 32 -2.46 15.74 16.35
C ALA A 32 -2.24 14.22 16.56
N ALA A 33 -3.33 13.46 16.63
CA ALA A 33 -3.25 12.00 16.70
C ALA A 33 -2.70 11.41 15.40
N VAL A 34 -2.00 10.27 15.50
CA VAL A 34 -1.51 9.50 14.35
C VAL A 34 -2.62 9.21 13.34
N SER A 35 -3.83 8.88 13.81
CA SER A 35 -5.00 8.64 12.96
C SER A 35 -5.38 9.86 12.10
N SER A 36 -5.35 11.07 12.66
CA SER A 36 -5.65 12.30 11.93
C SER A 36 -4.62 12.57 10.82
N PHE A 37 -3.36 12.26 11.07
CA PHE A 37 -2.34 12.32 10.01
C PHE A 37 -2.53 11.20 8.98
N ALA A 38 -2.91 9.99 9.38
CA ALA A 38 -3.18 8.89 8.46
C ALA A 38 -4.30 9.24 7.47
N GLU A 39 -5.37 9.88 7.91
CA GLU A 39 -6.45 10.36 7.02
C GLU A 39 -5.94 11.43 6.04
N ARG A 40 -5.09 12.34 6.51
CA ARG A 40 -4.54 13.44 5.71
C ARG A 40 -3.60 12.98 4.60
N TYR A 41 -2.84 11.92 4.86
CA TYR A 41 -1.84 11.37 3.92
C TYR A 41 -2.31 10.10 3.20
N ALA A 42 -3.51 9.60 3.49
CA ALA A 42 -4.08 8.44 2.81
C ALA A 42 -4.09 8.66 1.30
N PRO A 43 -3.59 7.74 0.46
CA PRO A 43 -3.57 7.94 -0.98
C PRO A 43 -5.00 8.05 -1.56
N VAL A 44 -5.09 8.61 -2.76
CA VAL A 44 -6.31 8.62 -3.58
C VAL A 44 -6.10 7.61 -4.70
N PHE A 45 -7.06 6.71 -4.86
CA PHE A 45 -6.98 5.64 -5.85
C PHE A 45 -7.97 5.89 -7.00
N TYR A 46 -7.47 5.62 -8.20
CA TYR A 46 -8.25 5.57 -9.43
C TYR A 46 -8.19 4.13 -9.95
N MET A 47 -9.21 3.70 -10.68
CA MET A 47 -9.27 2.38 -11.29
C MET A 47 -9.17 2.53 -12.81
N ASP A 48 -8.34 1.71 -13.45
CA ASP A 48 -8.36 1.59 -14.90
C ASP A 48 -9.75 1.10 -15.36
N PRO A 49 -10.43 1.81 -16.29
CA PRO A 49 -11.81 1.53 -16.66
C PRO A 49 -11.98 0.17 -17.36
N ARG A 50 -10.89 -0.46 -17.81
CA ARG A 50 -10.89 -1.79 -18.43
C ARG A 50 -10.95 -2.92 -17.41
N LEU A 51 -10.69 -2.63 -16.14
CA LEU A 51 -10.72 -3.62 -15.08
C LEU A 51 -12.15 -3.87 -14.59
N ALA A 52 -12.38 -5.06 -14.05
CA ALA A 52 -13.63 -5.35 -13.38
C ALA A 52 -13.82 -4.38 -12.21
N ARG A 53 -15.02 -3.77 -12.13
CA ARG A 53 -15.37 -2.77 -11.11
C ARG A 53 -15.61 -3.42 -9.75
N MET A 54 -14.56 -3.96 -9.14
CA MET A 54 -14.57 -4.27 -7.72
C MET A 54 -14.29 -3.00 -6.91
N ARG A 55 -14.78 -2.96 -5.67
CA ARG A 55 -14.42 -1.91 -4.72
C ARG A 55 -13.68 -2.53 -3.53
N PRO A 56 -12.68 -1.85 -2.97
CA PRO A 56 -12.04 -2.32 -1.75
C PRO A 56 -13.01 -2.21 -0.56
N ASP A 57 -12.93 -3.16 0.37
CA ASP A 57 -13.74 -3.19 1.58
C ASP A 57 -13.34 -2.08 2.57
N ASN A 58 -12.04 -1.74 2.58
CA ASN A 58 -11.42 -0.75 3.47
C ASN A 58 -9.96 -0.48 3.02
N VAL A 59 -9.36 0.55 3.61
CA VAL A 59 -7.90 0.72 3.62
C VAL A 59 -7.43 0.47 5.04
N LEU A 60 -6.54 -0.51 5.21
CA LEU A 60 -5.86 -0.71 6.48
C LEU A 60 -4.66 0.22 6.53
N PHE A 61 -4.33 0.78 7.70
CA PHE A 61 -3.13 1.58 7.86
C PHE A 61 -2.37 1.24 9.14
N GLU A 62 -1.06 1.45 9.10
CA GLU A 62 -0.20 1.48 10.26
C GLU A 62 0.85 2.58 10.08
N ALA A 63 1.47 3.01 11.18
CA ALA A 63 2.45 4.07 11.16
C ALA A 63 3.71 3.71 11.96
N GLN A 64 4.84 4.26 11.54
CA GLN A 64 6.14 4.18 12.23
C GLN A 64 6.77 5.58 12.24
N ALA A 65 7.53 5.91 13.29
CA ALA A 65 8.18 7.21 13.45
C ALA A 65 9.70 7.07 13.64
N PRO A 66 10.46 6.66 12.61
CA PRO A 66 11.92 6.80 12.63
C PRO A 66 12.32 8.28 12.74
N ALA A 67 13.54 8.57 13.21
CA ALA A 67 13.94 9.85 13.79
C ALA A 67 13.53 11.14 13.03
N THR A 68 13.49 11.11 11.69
CA THR A 68 13.26 12.30 10.86
C THR A 68 11.96 12.29 10.06
N ARG A 69 11.19 11.19 10.09
CA ARG A 69 10.02 11.01 9.23
C ARG A 69 8.94 10.17 9.87
N LEU A 70 7.69 10.50 9.53
CA LEU A 70 6.53 9.66 9.78
C LEU A 70 6.30 8.79 8.55
N VAL A 71 6.26 7.47 8.75
CA VAL A 71 6.06 6.48 7.69
C VAL A 71 4.69 5.84 7.88
N PHE A 72 3.82 5.95 6.88
CA PHE A 72 2.55 5.24 6.83
C PHE A 72 2.64 4.10 5.83
N ASN A 73 2.18 2.91 6.22
CA ASN A 73 1.85 1.85 5.28
C ASN A 73 0.33 1.76 5.19
N TYR A 74 -0.20 1.99 3.99
CA TYR A 74 -1.60 1.80 3.65
C TYR A 74 -1.75 0.50 2.88
N TYR A 75 -2.83 -0.23 3.10
CA TYR A 75 -3.11 -1.49 2.43
C TYR A 75 -4.55 -1.47 1.93
N LEU A 76 -4.75 -1.48 0.60
CA LEU A 76 -6.08 -1.63 0.04
C LEU A 76 -6.51 -3.06 0.19
N ASN A 77 -7.61 -3.27 0.90
CA ASN A 77 -8.12 -4.60 1.19
C ASN A 77 -9.30 -4.91 0.27
N TRP A 78 -9.05 -5.73 -0.74
CA TRP A 78 -10.03 -6.19 -1.70
C TRP A 78 -10.65 -7.50 -1.23
N ARG A 79 -11.95 -7.64 -1.46
CA ARG A 79 -12.65 -8.88 -1.10
C ARG A 79 -12.15 -10.08 -1.91
N ASP A 80 -11.75 -9.84 -3.15
CA ASP A 80 -11.30 -10.85 -4.10
C ASP A 80 -10.46 -10.19 -5.21
N GLU A 81 -10.01 -10.95 -6.21
CA GLU A 81 -9.46 -10.43 -7.47
C GLU A 81 -9.96 -11.28 -8.64
N ILE A 82 -10.19 -10.67 -9.80
CA ILE A 82 -10.86 -11.34 -10.94
C ILE A 82 -9.84 -11.62 -12.03
N HIS A 83 -9.36 -12.86 -12.07
CA HIS A 83 -8.40 -13.30 -13.08
C HIS A 83 -9.02 -13.17 -14.50
N PRO A 84 -8.26 -12.67 -15.50
CA PRO A 84 -8.79 -12.38 -16.84
C PRO A 84 -9.24 -13.65 -17.58
N ASN A 85 -8.63 -14.79 -17.29
CA ASN A 85 -9.11 -16.11 -17.74
C ASN A 85 -10.15 -16.69 -16.75
N PRO A 86 -11.43 -16.84 -17.14
CA PRO A 86 -12.49 -17.37 -16.28
C PRO A 86 -12.28 -18.81 -15.82
N LEU A 87 -11.57 -19.64 -16.61
CA LEU A 87 -11.27 -21.02 -16.25
C LEU A 87 -10.16 -21.11 -15.19
N ALA A 88 -9.22 -20.17 -15.23
CA ALA A 88 -8.13 -20.09 -14.25
C ALA A 88 -8.57 -19.42 -12.93
N HIS A 89 -9.57 -18.53 -12.98
CA HIS A 89 -10.07 -17.80 -11.81
C HIS A 89 -10.42 -18.70 -10.60
N PRO A 90 -11.25 -19.76 -10.70
CA PRO A 90 -11.60 -20.58 -9.55
C PRO A 90 -10.40 -21.32 -8.96
N LEU A 91 -9.49 -21.81 -9.81
CA LEU A 91 -8.26 -22.49 -9.37
C LEU A 91 -7.35 -21.53 -8.61
N TYR A 92 -7.15 -20.34 -9.17
CA TYR A 92 -6.29 -19.32 -8.57
C TYR A 92 -6.87 -18.77 -7.27
N ARG A 93 -8.19 -18.54 -7.21
CA ARG A 93 -8.91 -18.16 -5.99
C ARG A 93 -8.79 -19.23 -4.89
N GLY A 94 -8.90 -20.50 -5.26
CA GLY A 94 -8.68 -21.63 -4.35
C GLY A 94 -7.26 -21.64 -3.79
N PHE A 95 -6.26 -21.52 -4.67
CA PHE A 95 -4.85 -21.41 -4.28
C PHE A 95 -4.61 -20.28 -3.27
N ARG A 96 -5.09 -19.06 -3.54
CA ARG A 96 -4.96 -17.93 -2.60
C ARG A 96 -5.65 -18.16 -1.27
N SER A 97 -6.80 -18.82 -1.28
CA SER A 97 -7.52 -19.15 -0.04
C SER A 97 -6.70 -20.10 0.84
N VAL A 98 -5.99 -21.06 0.25
CA VAL A 98 -5.09 -21.97 0.98
C VAL A 98 -3.81 -21.25 1.44
N VAL A 99 -3.19 -20.46 0.57
CA VAL A 99 -1.90 -19.82 0.84
C VAL A 99 -2.05 -18.61 1.76
N TYR A 100 -3.05 -17.76 1.57
CA TYR A 100 -3.21 -16.51 2.32
C TYR A 100 -4.37 -16.54 3.32
N GLY A 101 -5.00 -17.71 3.51
CA GLY A 101 -6.12 -17.90 4.42
C GLY A 101 -7.44 -17.26 3.95
N SER A 102 -7.45 -16.63 2.77
CA SER A 102 -8.65 -16.07 2.14
C SER A 102 -8.40 -15.73 0.67
N ALA A 103 -9.48 -15.58 -0.10
CA ALA A 103 -9.44 -15.04 -1.46
C ALA A 103 -9.15 -13.52 -1.52
N ARG A 104 -8.96 -12.85 -0.37
CA ARG A 104 -8.70 -11.42 -0.35
C ARG A 104 -7.38 -11.09 -1.00
N ASP A 105 -7.40 -10.03 -1.78
CA ASP A 105 -6.20 -9.38 -2.27
C ASP A 105 -5.91 -8.12 -1.43
N ILE A 106 -4.63 -7.90 -1.11
CA ILE A 106 -4.22 -6.81 -0.23
C ILE A 106 -2.91 -6.22 -0.74
N GLU A 107 -2.99 -5.00 -1.24
CA GLU A 107 -1.89 -4.31 -1.92
C GLU A 107 -1.44 -3.08 -1.14
N PHE A 108 -0.12 -2.90 -0.98
CA PHE A 108 0.42 -1.86 -0.10
C PHE A 108 0.83 -0.58 -0.85
N VAL A 109 0.75 0.54 -0.13
CA VAL A 109 1.36 1.82 -0.49
C VAL A 109 2.02 2.39 0.75
N GLN A 110 3.33 2.59 0.70
CA GLN A 110 4.07 3.30 1.75
C GLN A 110 4.18 4.77 1.40
N VAL A 111 3.92 5.66 2.37
CA VAL A 111 4.08 7.12 2.26
C VAL A 111 5.00 7.59 3.37
N ARG A 112 6.04 8.33 3.03
CA ARG A 112 7.06 8.85 3.96
C ARG A 112 6.94 10.37 4.03
N VAL A 113 6.67 10.89 5.22
CA VAL A 113 6.36 12.30 5.48
C VAL A 113 7.44 12.90 6.38
N SER A 114 7.94 14.09 6.04
CA SER A 114 8.89 14.81 6.88
C SER A 114 8.22 15.35 8.15
N PHE A 115 8.76 15.04 9.34
CA PHE A 115 8.28 15.66 10.59
C PHE A 115 8.40 17.18 10.57
N LYS A 116 9.46 17.72 9.96
CA LYS A 116 9.72 19.16 9.93
C LYS A 116 8.74 19.94 9.07
N SER A 117 8.38 19.42 7.90
CA SER A 117 7.63 20.17 6.87
C SER A 117 6.23 19.64 6.59
N GLY A 118 5.92 18.39 6.99
CA GLY A 118 4.66 17.74 6.62
C GLY A 118 4.56 17.40 5.13
N GLU A 119 5.63 17.57 4.37
CA GLU A 119 5.69 17.18 2.96
C GLU A 119 5.96 15.68 2.84
N VAL A 120 5.30 15.04 1.87
CA VAL A 120 5.61 13.67 1.45
C VAL A 120 6.99 13.65 0.81
N ARG A 121 8.01 13.09 1.45
CA ARG A 121 9.39 13.02 0.92
C ARG A 121 9.61 11.80 0.04
N GLY A 122 8.84 10.74 0.24
CA GLY A 122 8.94 9.56 -0.58
C GLY A 122 7.71 8.68 -0.48
N PHE A 123 7.62 7.72 -1.36
CA PHE A 123 6.61 6.67 -1.33
C PHE A 123 7.13 5.40 -2.00
N SER A 124 6.48 4.28 -1.74
CA SER A 124 6.78 3.00 -2.39
C SER A 124 5.50 2.20 -2.60
N PHE A 125 5.43 1.45 -3.69
CA PHE A 125 4.32 0.54 -4.02
C PHE A 125 4.80 -0.48 -5.05
N GLU A 126 4.01 -1.49 -5.35
CA GLU A 126 4.33 -2.47 -6.41
C GLU A 126 3.67 -2.09 -7.74
N ARG A 127 4.42 -2.22 -8.83
CA ARG A 127 3.93 -2.02 -10.21
C ARG A 127 4.25 -3.23 -11.09
N ASP A 128 3.46 -3.43 -12.14
CA ASP A 128 3.82 -4.37 -13.22
C ASP A 128 4.67 -3.64 -14.28
N PRO A 129 5.95 -4.00 -14.47
CA PRO A 129 6.81 -3.38 -15.47
C PRO A 129 6.30 -3.51 -16.90
N SER A 130 5.40 -4.47 -17.17
CA SER A 130 4.83 -4.68 -18.51
C SER A 130 3.89 -3.54 -18.93
N GLY A 131 3.31 -2.80 -17.96
CA GLY A 131 2.28 -1.79 -18.21
C GLY A 131 0.96 -2.36 -18.76
N ARG A 132 0.80 -3.69 -18.77
CA ARG A 132 -0.37 -4.37 -19.33
C ARG A 132 -1.38 -4.74 -18.24
N HIS A 133 -2.54 -4.08 -18.28
CA HIS A 133 -3.68 -4.38 -17.40
C HIS A 133 -4.18 -5.83 -17.48
N ASP A 134 -4.03 -6.48 -18.63
CA ASP A 134 -4.52 -7.83 -18.95
C ASP A 134 -3.46 -8.94 -18.78
N HIS A 135 -2.26 -8.60 -18.28
CA HIS A 135 -1.17 -9.55 -18.17
C HIS A 135 -1.59 -10.74 -17.28
N PRO A 136 -1.51 -12.01 -17.74
CA PRO A 136 -2.09 -13.15 -17.01
C PRO A 136 -1.36 -13.48 -15.71
N SER A 137 -0.13 -12.98 -15.53
CA SER A 137 0.65 -13.13 -14.29
C SER A 137 1.45 -11.86 -14.04
N PRO A 138 0.81 -10.75 -13.61
CA PRO A 138 1.46 -9.46 -13.43
C PRO A 138 2.65 -9.60 -12.48
N ARG A 139 3.78 -8.99 -12.84
CA ARG A 139 4.98 -9.06 -11.99
C ARG A 139 4.91 -7.97 -10.94
N HIS A 140 5.31 -8.31 -9.73
CA HIS A 140 5.43 -7.34 -8.64
C HIS A 140 6.84 -6.77 -8.65
N ALA A 141 7.01 -5.57 -9.22
CA ALA A 141 8.26 -4.81 -9.14
C ALA A 141 8.09 -3.66 -8.14
N LEU A 142 9.02 -3.55 -7.20
CA LEU A 142 8.96 -2.52 -6.17
C LEU A 142 9.37 -1.18 -6.77
N VAL A 143 8.43 -0.24 -6.78
CA VAL A 143 8.68 1.17 -7.07
C VAL A 143 9.04 1.86 -5.77
N SER A 144 10.11 2.65 -5.77
CA SER A 144 10.41 3.59 -4.70
C SER A 144 10.72 4.95 -5.30
N ALA A 145 10.11 5.98 -4.72
CA ALA A 145 10.29 7.35 -5.13
C ALA A 145 10.74 8.19 -3.94
N GLU A 146 11.73 9.04 -4.13
CA GLU A 146 12.22 9.99 -3.15
C GLU A 146 12.37 11.36 -3.80
N ARG A 147 12.09 12.42 -3.06
CA ARG A 147 12.43 13.79 -3.45
C ARG A 147 13.27 14.45 -2.39
N GLY A 148 14.12 15.38 -2.84
CA GLY A 148 14.85 16.28 -1.98
C GLY A 148 13.93 17.30 -1.33
N ARG A 149 14.10 18.58 -1.69
CA ARG A 149 13.36 19.69 -1.07
C ARG A 149 12.48 20.41 -2.09
N GLY A 150 11.33 20.90 -1.62
CA GLY A 150 10.42 21.72 -2.42
C GLY A 150 9.70 20.95 -3.53
N GLU A 151 9.61 21.58 -4.69
CA GLU A 151 8.83 21.13 -5.85
C GLU A 151 9.64 20.28 -6.85
N GLU A 152 10.81 19.81 -6.44
CA GLU A 152 11.63 18.92 -7.26
C GLU A 152 10.85 17.65 -7.69
N PRO A 153 11.04 17.19 -8.94
CA PRO A 153 10.57 15.88 -9.37
C PRO A 153 11.06 14.76 -8.44
N PHE A 154 10.27 13.71 -8.31
CA PHE A 154 10.69 12.52 -7.57
C PHE A 154 11.71 11.73 -8.38
N THR A 155 12.82 11.36 -7.77
CA THR A 155 13.74 10.33 -8.28
C THR A 155 13.14 8.96 -8.02
N VAL A 156 12.96 8.18 -9.08
CA VAL A 156 12.30 6.87 -9.04
C VAL A 156 13.30 5.76 -9.27
N THR A 157 13.18 4.73 -8.45
CA THR A 157 13.85 3.44 -8.61
C THR A 157 12.81 2.33 -8.75
N VAL A 158 13.16 1.32 -9.54
CA VAL A 158 12.36 0.10 -9.73
C VAL A 158 13.27 -1.09 -9.45
N ASP A 159 12.90 -1.93 -8.49
CA ASP A 159 13.72 -3.04 -7.98
C ASP A 159 15.17 -2.60 -7.65
N GLY A 160 15.30 -1.42 -7.05
CA GLY A 160 16.58 -0.82 -6.65
C GLY A 160 17.40 -0.20 -7.79
N ARG A 161 16.92 -0.26 -9.04
CA ARG A 161 17.60 0.33 -10.20
C ARG A 161 17.02 1.72 -10.50
N ALA A 162 17.90 2.69 -10.81
CA ALA A 162 17.47 4.01 -11.22
C ALA A 162 16.61 3.93 -12.49
N HIS A 163 15.43 4.57 -12.44
CA HIS A 163 14.49 4.62 -13.56
C HIS A 163 14.40 6.02 -14.19
N GLY A 164 14.59 7.07 -13.38
CA GLY A 164 14.58 8.47 -13.83
C GLY A 164 13.93 9.38 -12.80
N THR A 165 13.53 10.57 -13.25
CA THR A 165 12.74 11.50 -12.44
C THR A 165 11.32 11.63 -13.01
N MET A 166 10.34 11.93 -12.15
CA MET A 166 8.96 12.16 -12.61
C MET A 166 8.19 13.14 -11.74
N ILE A 167 7.23 13.80 -12.38
CA ILE A 167 6.22 14.60 -11.71
C ILE A 167 5.08 13.67 -11.31
N VAL A 168 4.79 13.63 -10.01
CA VAL A 168 3.78 12.76 -9.42
C VAL A 168 2.57 13.60 -9.06
N ARG A 169 1.36 13.09 -9.35
CA ARG A 169 0.13 13.79 -9.03
C ARG A 169 -0.26 13.61 -7.56
N PHE A 170 -0.69 14.70 -6.95
CA PHE A 170 -1.24 14.75 -5.60
C PHE A 170 -2.60 15.45 -5.60
N GLN A 171 -3.47 15.05 -4.68
CA GLN A 171 -4.65 15.81 -4.29
C GLN A 171 -4.43 16.34 -2.87
N GLY A 172 -3.99 17.60 -2.77
CA GLY A 172 -3.47 18.14 -1.51
C GLY A 172 -2.20 17.39 -1.08
N ARG A 173 -2.24 16.70 0.07
CA ARG A 173 -1.12 15.87 0.58
C ARG A 173 -1.25 14.38 0.24
N ARG A 174 -2.28 14.01 -0.51
CA ARG A 174 -2.62 12.61 -0.82
C ARG A 174 -2.03 12.22 -2.16
N LEU A 175 -1.19 11.18 -2.17
CA LEU A 175 -0.61 10.60 -3.39
C LEU A 175 -1.73 10.03 -4.28
N CYS A 176 -1.74 10.34 -5.57
CA CYS A 176 -2.69 9.74 -6.52
C CYS A 176 -2.09 8.53 -7.23
N LEU A 177 -2.76 7.39 -7.15
CA LEU A 177 -2.34 6.13 -7.80
C LEU A 177 -3.46 5.55 -8.66
N LEU A 178 -3.08 4.83 -9.71
CA LEU A 178 -3.97 4.06 -10.56
C LEU A 178 -3.86 2.58 -10.18
N VAL A 179 -4.97 1.92 -9.94
CA VAL A 179 -5.07 0.46 -9.89
C VAL A 179 -5.09 -0.02 -11.35
N ALA A 180 -4.00 -0.66 -11.77
CA ALA A 180 -3.65 -0.83 -13.17
C ALA A 180 -3.86 -2.26 -13.70
N THR A 181 -3.88 -3.27 -12.83
CA THR A 181 -4.03 -4.67 -13.22
C THR A 181 -5.20 -5.34 -12.49
N TRP A 182 -5.61 -6.51 -12.99
CA TRP A 182 -6.70 -7.31 -12.42
C TRP A 182 -6.41 -7.89 -11.02
N ASN A 183 -5.13 -7.99 -10.65
CA ASN A 183 -4.65 -8.30 -9.29
C ASN A 183 -4.28 -7.02 -8.51
N HIS A 184 -4.89 -5.90 -8.87
CA HIS A 184 -4.84 -4.59 -8.20
C HIS A 184 -3.47 -3.95 -7.98
N ILE A 185 -2.43 -4.41 -8.70
CA ILE A 185 -1.12 -3.76 -8.72
C ILE A 185 -1.27 -2.33 -9.27
N TYR A 186 -0.47 -1.41 -8.75
CA TYR A 186 -0.60 0.01 -9.03
C TYR A 186 0.26 0.48 -10.21
N ASP A 187 -0.08 1.66 -10.72
CA ASP A 187 0.76 2.51 -11.55
C ASP A 187 0.58 3.98 -11.14
N PHE A 188 1.41 4.86 -11.69
CA PHE A 188 1.29 6.29 -11.52
C PHE A 188 0.00 6.81 -12.16
N TYR A 189 -0.75 7.63 -11.41
CA TYR A 189 -1.92 8.29 -11.96
C TYR A 189 -1.53 9.43 -12.90
N THR A 190 -1.91 9.33 -14.17
CA THR A 190 -1.58 10.32 -15.21
C THR A 190 -2.75 11.22 -15.59
N GLY A 191 -3.98 10.95 -15.12
CA GLY A 191 -5.17 11.75 -15.41
C GLY A 191 -6.37 10.98 -16.00
N GLY A 192 -6.29 9.64 -16.12
CA GLY A 192 -7.37 8.79 -16.62
C GLY A 192 -7.84 7.75 -15.60
N GLY A 193 -9.08 7.29 -15.72
CA GLY A 193 -9.69 6.27 -14.87
C GLY A 193 -10.76 6.79 -13.90
N ASP A 194 -11.50 5.85 -13.32
CA ASP A 194 -12.61 6.14 -12.42
C ASP A 194 -12.08 6.26 -10.98
N ARG A 195 -12.38 7.37 -10.30
CA ARG A 195 -12.00 7.51 -8.88
C ARG A 195 -12.69 6.43 -8.04
N ILE A 196 -11.91 5.73 -7.24
CA ILE A 196 -12.44 4.83 -6.21
C ILE A 196 -12.93 5.71 -5.06
N ALA A 197 -14.21 5.60 -4.71
CA ALA A 197 -14.78 6.30 -3.57
C ALA A 197 -13.98 5.96 -2.30
N ASP A 198 -13.70 6.97 -1.45
CA ASP A 198 -12.82 6.82 -0.29
C ASP A 198 -13.32 5.70 0.63
N PRO A 199 -12.69 4.51 0.61
CA PRO A 199 -13.12 3.40 1.44
C PRO A 199 -12.77 3.68 2.91
N PRO A 200 -13.45 3.05 3.88
CA PRO A 200 -13.18 3.30 5.29
C PRO A 200 -11.72 3.02 5.66
N LEU A 201 -11.07 4.00 6.30
CA LEU A 201 -9.71 3.85 6.81
C LEU A 201 -9.75 3.16 8.18
N LYS A 202 -8.95 2.12 8.38
CA LYS A 202 -8.95 1.30 9.60
C LYS A 202 -7.52 1.03 10.07
N PHE A 203 -7.26 1.15 11.37
CA PHE A 203 -5.96 0.80 11.92
C PHE A 203 -5.70 -0.71 11.79
N LEU A 204 -4.52 -1.09 11.30
CA LEU A 204 -4.04 -2.46 11.23
C LEU A 204 -3.55 -2.90 12.62
N SER A 205 -4.50 -3.33 13.45
CA SER A 205 -4.19 -3.90 14.77
C SER A 205 -3.38 -5.20 14.66
N ALA A 206 -2.78 -5.64 15.76
CA ALA A 206 -2.05 -6.92 15.79
C ALA A 206 -2.96 -8.10 15.40
N ASP A 207 -4.23 -8.06 15.79
CA ASP A 207 -5.22 -9.08 15.44
C ASP A 207 -5.56 -9.07 13.96
N LEU A 208 -5.75 -7.88 13.36
CA LEU A 208 -6.01 -7.77 11.93
C LEU A 208 -4.78 -8.21 11.11
N TYR A 209 -3.57 -7.86 11.56
CA TYR A 209 -2.32 -8.29 10.94
C TYR A 209 -2.22 -9.81 10.86
N LYS A 210 -2.53 -10.51 11.97
CA LYS A 210 -2.57 -11.99 12.02
C LYS A 210 -3.72 -12.55 11.20
N LYS A 211 -4.93 -11.97 11.32
CA LYS A 211 -6.15 -12.41 10.63
C LYS A 211 -5.95 -12.44 9.12
N TYR A 212 -5.29 -11.42 8.56
CA TYR A 212 -5.08 -11.28 7.13
C TYR A 212 -3.76 -11.88 6.62
N TYR A 213 -3.02 -12.60 7.49
CA TYR A 213 -1.75 -13.23 7.13
C TYR A 213 -0.75 -12.24 6.51
N MET A 214 -0.72 -10.99 7.01
CA MET A 214 0.04 -9.89 6.41
C MET A 214 1.53 -10.23 6.25
N ALA A 215 2.10 -11.02 7.16
CA ALA A 215 3.47 -11.49 7.07
C ALA A 215 3.79 -12.32 5.79
N ARG A 216 2.79 -12.90 5.12
CA ARG A 216 2.97 -13.71 3.90
C ARG A 216 2.68 -12.94 2.61
N ARG A 217 2.18 -11.72 2.73
CA ARG A 217 1.81 -10.86 1.60
C ARG A 217 2.97 -9.93 1.24
N SER A 218 2.81 -9.17 0.15
CA SER A 218 3.73 -8.11 -0.23
C SER A 218 4.02 -7.20 0.96
N ARG A 219 5.32 -6.97 1.22
CA ARG A 219 5.77 -6.23 2.39
C ARG A 219 6.28 -4.86 1.96
N PRO A 220 5.85 -3.78 2.62
CA PRO A 220 6.46 -2.49 2.40
C PRO A 220 7.96 -2.54 2.75
N PRO A 221 8.80 -1.72 2.10
CA PRO A 221 10.19 -1.56 2.50
C PRO A 221 10.28 -1.20 3.98
N ARG A 222 11.28 -1.74 4.68
CA ARG A 222 11.49 -1.37 6.08
C ARG A 222 11.76 0.13 6.17
N ALA A 223 11.13 0.80 7.14
CA ALA A 223 11.51 2.16 7.47
C ALA A 223 12.95 2.11 7.99
N ALA A 224 13.91 2.52 7.15
CA ALA A 224 15.29 2.67 7.60
C ALA A 224 15.35 3.76 8.68
N GLY A 225 16.11 3.50 9.74
CA GLY A 225 16.37 4.44 10.83
C GLY A 225 17.12 5.69 10.37
#